data_AF-A0A6A4QZ72-F1
#
_entry.id   AF-A0A6A4QZ72-F1
#
_cell.length_a   1.000
_cell.length_b   1.000
_cell.length_c   1.000
_cell.angle_alpha   90.00
_cell.angle_beta   90.00
_cell.angle_gamma   90.00
#
_symmetry.space_group_name_H-M   'P 1'
#
loop_
_entity.id
_entity.type
_entity.pdbx_description
1 polymer ?
#
loop_
_entity_poly.entity_id
_entity_poly.type
_entity_poly.pdbx_seq_one_letter_code
_entity_poly.pdbx_strand_id
1 'polypeptide(L)'
;MVTAKKEMVVYCFDTLIAHYNSDQVPPPAFDDGQHPLFVTWKKVVNGGEPRLRGCIGSLKACDLINGFRGYALNSALRDRRFPPIQAKELPSLECTVSILTDYETANDYLDWEVGTHGIIIEFSDPDYDTRRSGTYLPEVAAHEGSFCSPPSLVSHL
;
A
#
# COMPACT_ATOMS: atom_id res chain seq x y z
N MET A 1 -3.45 9.12 -17.12
CA MET A 1 -3.30 8.01 -16.15
C MET A 1 -2.17 8.38 -15.21
N VAL A 2 -2.43 8.45 -13.91
CA VAL A 2 -1.37 8.71 -12.92
C VAL A 2 -0.58 7.43 -12.72
N THR A 3 0.73 7.53 -12.52
CA THR A 3 1.59 6.37 -12.31
C THR A 3 2.48 6.67 -11.11
N ALA A 4 2.68 5.65 -10.26
CA ALA A 4 3.61 5.74 -9.15
C ALA A 4 5.03 6.02 -9.68
N LYS A 5 5.68 7.07 -9.16
CA LYS A 5 7.04 7.45 -9.56
C LYS A 5 8.01 7.30 -8.40
N LYS A 6 9.30 7.16 -8.71
CA LYS A 6 10.36 7.01 -7.69
C LYS A 6 10.44 8.22 -6.76
N GLU A 7 10.15 9.40 -7.29
CA GLU A 7 10.15 10.68 -6.57
C GLU A 7 9.12 10.69 -5.42
N MET A 8 7.99 9.99 -5.57
CA MET A 8 6.99 9.84 -4.52
C MET A 8 7.50 8.98 -3.37
N VAL A 9 8.27 7.93 -3.68
CA VAL A 9 8.94 7.08 -2.68
C VAL A 9 10.02 7.86 -1.94
N VAL A 10 10.85 8.61 -2.68
CA VAL A 10 11.86 9.52 -2.08
C VAL A 10 11.20 10.50 -1.13
N TYR A 11 10.09 11.12 -1.54
CA TYR A 11 9.36 12.05 -0.69
C TYR A 11 8.79 11.43 0.60
N CYS A 12 8.39 10.15 0.56
CA CYS A 12 8.00 9.41 1.76
C CYS A 12 9.19 9.22 2.73
N PHE A 13 10.38 8.89 2.20
CA PHE A 13 11.61 8.81 2.99
C PHE A 13 12.01 10.18 3.54
N ASP A 14 12.04 11.21 2.71
CA ASP A 14 12.36 12.58 3.11
C ASP A 14 11.45 13.05 4.25
N THR A 15 10.16 12.75 4.16
CA THR A 15 9.19 13.05 5.21
C THR A 15 9.53 12.35 6.53
N LEU A 16 9.88 11.06 6.47
CA LEU A 16 10.21 10.29 7.67
C LEU A 16 11.57 10.71 8.27
N ILE A 17 12.55 11.03 7.43
CA ILE A 17 13.87 11.55 7.85
C ILE A 17 13.72 12.91 8.51
N ALA A 18 12.99 13.83 7.88
CA ALA A 18 12.71 15.15 8.43
C ALA A 18 12.00 15.06 9.79
N HIS A 19 11.10 14.09 9.98
CA HIS A 19 10.46 13.85 11.27
C HIS A 19 11.49 13.52 12.38
N TYR A 20 12.46 12.64 12.12
CA TYR A 20 13.48 12.31 13.13
C TYR A 20 14.50 13.43 13.36
N ASN A 21 14.83 14.19 12.32
CA ASN A 21 15.77 15.30 12.42
C ASN A 21 15.12 16.59 12.93
N SER A 22 13.79 16.62 13.02
CA SER A 22 13.01 17.84 13.31
C SER A 22 13.25 18.96 12.28
N ASP A 23 13.47 18.55 11.02
CA ASP A 23 13.75 19.42 9.88
C ASP A 23 12.48 19.69 9.05
N GLN A 24 12.58 20.62 8.11
CA GLN A 24 11.55 20.81 7.10
C GLN A 24 11.68 19.74 6.01
N VAL A 25 10.54 19.18 5.59
CA VAL A 25 10.48 18.26 4.45
C VAL A 25 10.82 19.05 3.17
N PRO A 26 11.76 18.59 2.34
CA PRO A 26 12.03 19.14 1.02
C PRO A 26 10.77 19.28 0.16
N PRO A 27 10.76 20.20 -0.83
CA PRO A 27 9.65 20.28 -1.78
C PRO A 27 9.56 18.98 -2.61
N PRO A 28 8.34 18.50 -2.93
CA PRO A 28 8.15 17.30 -3.73
C PRO A 28 8.63 17.53 -5.17
N ALA A 29 9.24 16.51 -5.76
CA ALA A 29 9.70 16.50 -7.16
C ALA A 29 8.66 15.87 -8.11
N PHE A 30 7.37 15.98 -7.80
CA PHE A 30 6.26 15.47 -8.59
C PHE A 30 5.04 16.38 -8.47
N ASP A 31 4.18 16.34 -9.48
CA ASP A 31 2.97 17.14 -9.53
C ASP A 31 1.90 16.62 -8.56
N ASP A 32 1.12 17.55 -8.02
CA ASP A 32 -0.02 17.18 -7.19
C ASP A 32 -1.16 16.59 -8.02
N GLY A 33 -2.07 15.91 -7.33
CA GLY A 33 -3.26 15.31 -7.94
C GLY A 33 -4.15 14.71 -6.85
N GLN A 34 -5.37 14.32 -7.21
CA GLN A 34 -6.31 13.73 -6.25
C GLN A 34 -6.52 12.26 -6.55
N HIS A 35 -5.93 11.41 -5.72
CA HIS A 35 -6.05 9.97 -5.86
C HIS A 35 -6.09 9.28 -4.49
N PRO A 36 -6.78 8.15 -4.37
CA PRO A 36 -6.61 7.26 -3.24
C PRO A 36 -5.21 6.66 -3.27
N LEU A 37 -4.59 6.51 -2.11
CA LEU A 37 -3.20 6.08 -2.02
C LEU A 37 -2.92 5.32 -0.74
N PHE A 38 -1.89 4.48 -0.79
CA PHE A 38 -1.33 3.76 0.34
C PHE A 38 0.18 3.94 0.38
N VAL A 39 0.73 4.02 1.59
CA VAL A 39 2.17 3.95 1.83
C VAL A 39 2.45 2.71 2.65
N THR A 40 3.33 1.87 2.13
CA THR A 40 3.77 0.62 2.73
C THR A 40 5.25 0.69 3.03
N TRP A 41 5.61 0.37 4.27
CA TRP A 41 6.98 0.17 4.71
C TRP A 41 7.24 -1.32 4.87
N LYS A 42 8.34 -1.80 4.32
CA LYS A 42 8.91 -3.12 4.58
C LYS A 42 10.31 -2.96 5.17
N LYS A 43 10.81 -3.99 5.81
CA LYS A 43 12.14 -4.02 6.40
C LYS A 43 12.87 -5.30 6.04
N VAL A 44 14.09 -5.16 5.55
CA VAL A 44 15.02 -6.28 5.34
C VAL A 44 15.61 -6.70 6.68
N VAL A 45 15.49 -7.99 7.01
CA VAL A 45 16.05 -8.56 8.24
C VAL A 45 17.08 -9.60 7.86
N ASN A 46 18.32 -9.42 8.30
CA ASN A 46 19.45 -10.35 8.09
C ASN A 46 19.68 -10.74 6.61
N GLY A 47 19.42 -9.83 5.67
CA GLY A 47 19.59 -10.08 4.23
C GLY A 47 18.54 -11.02 3.62
N GLY A 48 17.46 -11.34 4.36
CA GLY A 48 16.32 -12.09 3.82
C GLY A 48 15.26 -11.17 3.18
N GLU A 49 14.14 -11.77 2.77
CA GLU A 49 13.03 -11.06 2.13
C GLU A 49 12.48 -9.91 2.99
N PRO A 50 12.16 -8.74 2.38
CA PRO A 50 11.57 -7.60 3.09
C PRO A 50 10.23 -7.97 3.74
N ARG A 51 10.11 -7.72 5.05
CA ARG A 51 8.88 -7.99 5.82
C ARG A 51 8.08 -6.73 6.05
N LEU A 52 6.75 -6.83 5.99
CA LEU A 52 5.84 -5.72 6.27
C LEU A 52 6.15 -5.09 7.65
N ARG A 53 6.31 -3.77 7.66
CA ARG A 53 6.67 -2.95 8.82
C ARG A 53 5.64 -1.86 9.14
N GLY A 54 4.75 -1.57 8.20
CA GLY A 54 3.58 -0.71 8.35
C GLY A 54 2.91 -0.46 7.00
N CYS A 55 1.59 -0.31 6.97
CA CYS A 55 0.85 0.02 5.75
C CYS A 55 -0.45 0.75 6.11
N ILE A 56 -0.56 2.01 5.68
CA ILE A 56 -1.75 2.85 5.92
C ILE A 56 -1.99 3.71 4.67
N GLY A 57 -3.26 3.95 4.37
CA GLY A 57 -3.69 4.74 3.22
C GLY A 57 -5.16 5.15 3.32
N SER A 58 -5.70 5.55 2.18
CA SER A 58 -7.10 5.92 2.00
C SER A 58 -7.61 5.37 0.67
N LEU A 59 -8.85 4.88 0.71
CA LEU A 59 -9.66 4.56 -0.47
C LEU A 59 -10.38 5.79 -1.05
N LYS A 60 -10.41 6.90 -0.31
CA LYS A 60 -10.93 8.19 -0.80
C LYS A 60 -9.79 8.99 -1.39
N ALA A 61 -10.08 9.71 -2.47
CA ALA A 61 -9.12 10.59 -3.10
C ALA A 61 -8.65 11.67 -2.13
N CYS A 62 -7.33 11.91 -2.12
CA CYS A 62 -6.68 12.95 -1.37
C CYS A 62 -5.56 13.56 -2.21
N ASP A 63 -5.17 14.79 -1.87
CA ASP A 63 -4.05 15.46 -2.54
C ASP A 63 -2.78 14.63 -2.34
N LEU A 64 -2.12 14.22 -3.42
CA LEU A 64 -0.98 13.30 -3.40
C LEU A 64 0.14 13.80 -2.49
N ILE A 65 0.47 15.09 -2.55
CA ILE A 65 1.57 15.64 -1.75
C ILE A 65 1.25 15.53 -0.25
N ASN A 66 0.07 16.02 0.17
CA ASN A 66 -0.36 15.98 1.56
C ASN A 66 -0.61 14.55 2.04
N GLY A 67 -1.19 13.72 1.16
CA GLY A 67 -1.47 12.32 1.38
C GLY A 67 -0.18 11.54 1.59
N PHE A 68 0.80 11.61 0.70
CA PHE A 68 2.09 10.92 0.90
C PHE A 68 2.81 11.40 2.15
N ARG A 69 2.84 12.70 2.43
CA ARG A 69 3.43 13.22 3.67
C ARG A 69 2.74 12.62 4.91
N GLY A 70 1.41 12.67 4.96
CA GLY A 70 0.63 12.19 6.10
C GLY A 70 0.69 10.67 6.26
N TYR A 71 0.48 9.94 5.16
CA TYR A 71 0.44 8.47 5.16
C TYR A 71 1.82 7.84 5.31
N ALA A 72 2.91 8.49 4.88
CA ALA A 72 4.27 8.05 5.20
C ALA A 72 4.51 8.01 6.72
N LEU A 73 4.15 9.08 7.44
CA LEU A 73 4.30 9.13 8.90
C LEU A 73 3.30 8.22 9.62
N ASN A 74 2.04 8.19 9.18
CA ASN A 74 1.03 7.34 9.81
C ASN A 74 1.37 5.85 9.67
N SER A 75 1.79 5.40 8.49
CA SER A 75 2.20 4.01 8.27
C SER A 75 3.50 3.66 9.02
N ALA A 76 4.45 4.59 9.15
CA ALA A 76 5.70 4.35 9.87
C ALA A 76 5.56 4.37 11.40
N LEU A 77 4.70 5.24 11.93
CA LEU A 77 4.70 5.60 13.36
C LEU A 77 3.40 5.27 14.09
N ARG A 78 2.29 5.08 13.36
CA ARG A 78 0.94 4.96 13.96
C ARG A 78 0.17 3.73 13.51
N ASP A 79 0.77 2.85 12.73
CA ASP A 79 0.20 1.54 12.43
C ASP A 79 0.22 0.66 13.70
N ARG A 80 -0.93 0.48 14.34
CA ARG A 80 -1.07 -0.21 15.63
C ARG A 80 -0.63 -1.67 15.62
N ARG A 81 -0.47 -2.28 14.44
CA ARG A 81 0.01 -3.66 14.30
C ARG A 81 1.51 -3.77 14.59
N PHE A 82 2.24 -2.66 14.55
CA PHE A 82 3.69 -2.62 14.69
C PHE A 82 4.13 -1.53 15.67
N PRO A 83 5.26 -1.68 16.36
CA PRO A 83 5.85 -0.57 17.10
C PRO A 83 6.28 0.54 16.13
N PRO A 84 6.32 1.82 16.53
CA PRO A 84 6.83 2.89 15.66
C PRO A 84 8.22 2.54 15.11
N ILE A 85 8.45 2.82 13.83
CA ILE A 85 9.77 2.70 13.21
C ILE A 85 10.77 3.58 13.99
N GLN A 86 12.02 3.13 14.11
CA GLN A 86 13.10 3.91 14.72
C GLN A 86 14.05 4.46 13.66
N ALA A 87 14.67 5.61 13.92
CA ALA A 87 15.62 6.25 12.99
C ALA A 87 16.75 5.30 12.51
N LYS A 88 17.24 4.43 13.40
CA LYS A 88 18.28 3.43 13.05
C LYS A 88 17.81 2.37 12.04
N GLU A 89 16.50 2.20 11.84
CA GLU A 89 15.95 1.23 10.90
C GLU A 89 15.96 1.77 9.46
N LEU A 90 16.03 3.10 9.26
CA LEU A 90 15.93 3.77 7.96
C LEU A 90 16.78 3.11 6.85
N PRO A 91 18.06 2.76 7.06
CA PRO A 91 18.89 2.16 6.00
C PRO A 91 18.45 0.75 5.57
N SER A 92 17.59 0.09 6.35
CA SER A 92 17.08 -1.26 6.11
C SER A 92 15.63 -1.29 5.64
N LEU A 93 15.01 -0.12 5.43
CA LEU A 93 13.63 -0.02 5.00
C LEU A 93 13.51 -0.03 3.48
N GLU A 94 12.40 -0.58 3.03
CA GLU A 94 11.89 -0.43 1.68
C GLU A 94 10.54 0.29 1.77
N CYS A 95 10.33 1.26 0.89
CA CYS A 95 9.07 2.00 0.80
C CYS A 95 8.41 1.69 -0.52
N THR A 96 7.11 1.40 -0.45
CA THR A 96 6.25 1.20 -1.61
C THR A 96 5.10 2.21 -1.52
N VAL A 97 4.85 2.91 -2.62
CA VAL A 97 3.69 3.78 -2.76
C VAL A 97 2.73 3.17 -3.77
N SER A 98 1.46 3.07 -3.38
CA SER A 98 0.41 2.54 -4.24
C SER A 98 -0.61 3.64 -4.48
N ILE A 99 -0.83 4.00 -5.74
CA ILE A 99 -1.88 4.93 -6.15
C ILE A 99 -2.98 4.12 -6.79
N LEU A 100 -4.21 4.24 -6.27
CA LEU A 100 -5.34 3.48 -6.78
C LEU A 100 -6.07 4.30 -7.84
N THR A 101 -6.41 3.64 -8.94
CA THR A 101 -7.20 4.21 -10.04
C THR A 101 -8.31 3.22 -10.42
N ASP A 102 -9.27 3.70 -11.19
CA ASP A 102 -10.19 2.84 -11.96
C ASP A 102 -10.97 1.82 -11.13
N TYR A 103 -11.67 2.29 -10.08
CA TYR A 103 -12.57 1.44 -9.30
C TYR A 103 -13.71 0.91 -10.17
N GLU A 104 -13.88 -0.41 -10.16
CA GLU A 104 -14.98 -1.09 -10.82
C GLU A 104 -15.60 -2.17 -9.92
N THR A 105 -16.86 -2.52 -10.20
CA THR A 105 -17.53 -3.64 -9.53
C THR A 105 -17.24 -4.90 -10.33
N ALA A 106 -16.62 -5.87 -9.68
CA ALA A 106 -16.38 -7.19 -10.26
C ALA A 106 -17.72 -7.90 -10.58
N ASN A 107 -17.79 -8.56 -11.73
CA ASN A 107 -18.96 -9.33 -12.14
C ASN A 107 -19.18 -10.57 -11.27
N ASP A 108 -18.09 -11.24 -10.90
CA ASP A 108 -18.08 -12.37 -9.98
C ASP A 108 -16.75 -12.46 -9.20
N TYR A 109 -16.61 -13.45 -8.32
CA TYR A 109 -15.46 -13.57 -7.41
C TYR A 109 -14.13 -13.94 -8.09
N LEU A 110 -14.16 -14.34 -9.37
CA LEU A 110 -13.00 -14.64 -10.21
C LEU A 110 -12.71 -13.53 -11.23
N ASP A 111 -13.50 -12.47 -11.25
CA ASP A 111 -13.35 -11.35 -12.19
C ASP A 111 -12.24 -10.38 -11.75
N TRP A 112 -11.01 -10.87 -11.72
CA TRP A 112 -9.82 -10.09 -11.42
C TRP A 112 -8.53 -10.79 -11.88
N GLU A 113 -7.49 -10.00 -12.15
CA GLU A 113 -6.17 -10.52 -12.56
C GLU A 113 -5.15 -10.34 -11.42
N VAL A 114 -4.53 -11.44 -11.00
CA VAL A 114 -3.51 -11.46 -9.94
C VAL A 114 -2.32 -10.59 -10.34
N GLY A 115 -1.90 -9.69 -9.45
CA GLY A 115 -0.79 -8.78 -9.69
C GLY A 115 -1.18 -7.51 -10.45
N THR A 116 -2.38 -7.45 -11.02
CA THR A 116 -2.93 -6.26 -11.69
C THR A 116 -4.00 -5.59 -10.83
N HIS A 117 -4.99 -6.36 -10.35
CA HIS A 117 -6.14 -5.83 -9.62
C HIS A 117 -6.02 -5.99 -8.11
N GLY A 118 -6.44 -4.94 -7.39
CA GLY A 118 -6.67 -4.98 -5.94
C GLY A 118 -8.15 -5.26 -5.66
N ILE A 119 -8.46 -5.83 -4.50
CA ILE A 119 -9.81 -6.24 -4.13
C ILE A 119 -10.31 -5.40 -2.97
N ILE A 120 -11.52 -4.87 -3.10
CA ILE A 120 -12.27 -4.24 -2.01
C ILE A 120 -13.52 -5.07 -1.78
N ILE A 121 -13.64 -5.63 -0.58
CA ILE A 121 -14.78 -6.44 -0.17
C ILE A 121 -15.59 -5.61 0.82
N GLU A 122 -16.87 -5.43 0.56
CA GLU A 122 -17.79 -4.73 1.45
C GLU A 122 -19.02 -5.59 1.69
N PHE A 123 -19.39 -5.79 2.95
CA PHE A 123 -20.57 -6.58 3.31
C PHE A 123 -21.20 -6.06 4.61
N SER A 124 -22.49 -6.33 4.78
CA SER A 124 -23.18 -6.08 6.05
C SER A 124 -23.09 -7.32 6.93
N ASP A 125 -22.61 -7.14 8.15
CA ASP A 125 -22.52 -8.17 9.18
C ASP A 125 -23.92 -8.43 9.74
N PRO A 126 -24.55 -9.58 9.44
CA PRO A 126 -25.96 -9.82 9.75
C PRO A 126 -26.22 -9.93 11.27
N ASP A 127 -25.20 -10.30 12.04
CA ASP A 127 -25.33 -10.49 13.49
C ASP A 127 -25.21 -9.16 14.26
N TYR A 128 -24.54 -8.17 13.66
CA TYR A 128 -24.22 -6.90 14.32
C TYR A 128 -24.80 -5.66 13.65
N ASP A 129 -25.51 -5.81 12.52
CA ASP A 129 -26.04 -4.71 11.69
C ASP A 129 -24.99 -3.63 11.39
N THR A 130 -23.74 -4.07 11.16
CA THR A 130 -22.61 -3.17 10.88
C THR A 130 -22.02 -3.46 9.50
N ARG A 131 -21.71 -2.39 8.76
CA ARG A 131 -20.98 -2.53 7.49
C ARG A 131 -19.51 -2.81 7.78
N ARG A 132 -18.99 -3.87 7.18
CA ARG A 132 -17.57 -4.24 7.20
C ARG A 132 -16.97 -4.00 5.82
N SER A 133 -15.69 -3.64 5.80
CA SER A 133 -14.93 -3.61 4.56
C SER A 133 -13.51 -4.12 4.76
N GLY A 134 -12.95 -4.71 3.71
CA GLY A 134 -11.56 -5.15 3.63
C GLY A 134 -10.97 -4.70 2.30
N THR A 135 -9.69 -4.38 2.29
CA THR A 135 -8.95 -3.99 1.08
C THR A 135 -7.66 -4.76 0.99
N TYR A 136 -7.42 -5.34 -0.18
CA TYR A 136 -6.21 -6.06 -0.52
C TYR A 136 -5.60 -5.39 -1.76
N LEU A 137 -4.36 -4.95 -1.64
CA LEU A 137 -3.64 -4.32 -2.76
C LEU A 137 -3.19 -5.39 -3.78
N PRO A 138 -2.97 -5.03 -5.05
CA PRO A 138 -2.62 -6.00 -6.11
C PRO A 138 -1.44 -6.92 -5.78
N GLU A 139 -0.44 -6.39 -5.07
CA GLU A 139 0.76 -7.15 -4.69
C GLU A 139 0.50 -8.25 -3.65
N VAL A 140 -0.60 -8.16 -2.88
CA VAL A 140 -0.87 -9.10 -1.79
C VAL A 140 -1.18 -10.49 -2.34
N ALA A 141 -2.03 -10.56 -3.38
CA ALA A 141 -2.41 -11.83 -3.99
C ALA A 141 -1.22 -12.54 -4.65
N ALA A 142 -0.32 -11.77 -5.27
CA ALA A 142 0.89 -12.30 -5.89
C ALA A 142 1.88 -12.84 -4.84
N HIS A 143 1.99 -12.18 -3.68
CA HIS A 143 2.91 -12.58 -2.61
C HIS A 143 2.46 -13.82 -1.83
N GLU A 144 1.16 -13.96 -1.56
CA GLU A 144 0.63 -15.07 -0.74
C GLU A 144 0.37 -16.37 -1.53
N GLY A 145 0.73 -16.39 -2.83
CA GLY A 145 0.88 -17.61 -3.63
C GLY A 145 -0.35 -18.50 -3.84
N SER A 146 -1.56 -18.08 -3.42
CA SER A 146 -2.68 -19.02 -3.25
C SER A 146 -4.00 -18.65 -3.94
N PHE A 147 -4.11 -17.55 -4.69
CA PHE A 147 -5.43 -17.13 -5.17
C PHE A 147 -5.83 -17.51 -6.60
N CYS A 148 -4.92 -17.86 -7.51
CA CYS A 148 -5.26 -18.55 -8.76
C CYS A 148 -3.97 -18.90 -9.52
N SER A 149 -3.49 -20.14 -9.39
CA SER A 149 -2.98 -20.78 -10.60
C SER A 149 -4.23 -21.26 -11.34
N PRO A 150 -4.52 -20.86 -12.59
CA PRO A 150 -5.46 -21.62 -13.39
C PRO A 150 -4.96 -23.08 -13.36
N PRO A 151 -5.83 -24.09 -13.17
CA PRO A 151 -5.40 -25.46 -13.38
C PRO A 151 -4.86 -25.49 -14.81
N SER A 152 -3.56 -25.68 -14.94
CA SER A 152 -2.96 -26.21 -16.15
C SER A 152 -3.56 -27.60 -16.36
N LEU A 153 -4.77 -27.64 -16.92
CA LEU A 153 -5.31 -28.81 -17.58
C LEU A 153 -4.51 -28.98 -18.86
N VAL A 154 -3.32 -29.56 -18.68
CA VAL A 154 -2.77 -30.47 -19.65
C VAL A 154 -3.74 -31.66 -19.70
N SER A 155 -4.66 -31.63 -20.65
CA SER A 155 -5.20 -32.85 -21.22
C SER A 155 -5.20 -32.69 -22.74
N HIS A 156 -4.17 -33.24 -23.38
CA HIS A 156 -4.42 -33.94 -24.62
C HIS A 156 -5.42 -35.05 -24.30
N LEU A 157 -6.67 -34.83 -24.69
CA LEU A 157 -7.44 -35.64 -25.64
C LEU A 157 -8.59 -34.76 -26.17
#